data_AF-A0A7S3VF66-F1
#
_entry.id   AF-A0A7S3VF66-F1
#
_cell.length_a   1.000
_cell.length_b   1.000
_cell.length_c   1.000
_cell.angle_alpha   90.00
_cell.angle_beta   90.00
_cell.angle_gamma   90.00
#
_symmetry.space_group_name_H-M   'P 1'
#
loop_
_entity.id
_entity.type
_entity.pdbx_description
1 polymer ?
#
loop_
_entity_poly.entity_id
_entity_poly.type
_entity_poly.pdbx_seq_one_letter_code
_entity_poly.pdbx_strand_id
1 'polypeptide(L)'
;MDNERILHGPVAYSLVIHPPIVIENLLPESARYELMHASREQVIWWSDLKAGESVPVHTVGLDAPLLLLINVGYCRTPVGEGALIHHGSGKKNKYTQQYSRFPKVAVKNADKVLNAMTKIGHSKEERVATLIERAKAGYNAERANDRIIMSPSEKKRDLDSEKEVEFNSFENHDHEDDNNDNIAIQTEVARETSVTDSVGQRLTICIDNKQGGGGQRHITISCPYW
;
A
#
# COMPACT_ATOMS: atom_id res chain seq x y z
N MET A 1 -44.77 52.04 -24.86
CA MET A 1 -43.56 51.45 -24.26
C MET A 1 -43.40 50.11 -24.94
N ASP A 2 -42.58 50.10 -25.99
CA ASP A 2 -42.43 48.94 -26.87
C ASP A 2 -41.57 47.89 -26.19
N ASN A 3 -42.14 46.71 -25.97
CA ASN A 3 -41.42 45.53 -25.50
C ASN A 3 -40.56 45.00 -26.64
N GLU A 4 -39.34 45.53 -26.78
CA GLU A 4 -38.33 44.94 -27.65
C GLU A 4 -38.06 43.50 -27.19
N ARG A 5 -38.44 42.54 -28.05
CA ARG A 5 -38.18 41.12 -27.82
C ARG A 5 -36.68 40.90 -27.90
N ILE A 6 -36.06 40.68 -26.74
CA ILE A 6 -34.64 40.28 -26.65
C ILE A 6 -34.48 38.93 -27.33
N LEU A 7 -34.00 38.95 -28.58
CA LEU A 7 -33.63 37.76 -29.35
C LEU A 7 -32.22 37.34 -28.92
N HIS A 8 -32.14 36.32 -28.08
CA HIS A 8 -30.86 35.70 -27.76
C HIS A 8 -30.34 34.94 -29.00
N GLY A 9 -29.06 35.15 -29.33
CA GLY A 9 -28.37 34.38 -30.36
C GLY A 9 -28.23 32.89 -29.99
N PRO A 10 -27.84 32.02 -30.94
CA PRO A 10 -27.70 30.60 -30.68
C PRO A 10 -26.70 30.35 -29.54
N VAL A 11 -27.16 29.68 -28.49
CA VAL A 11 -26.33 29.31 -27.34
C VAL A 11 -25.68 27.96 -27.64
N ALA A 12 -24.35 27.94 -27.69
CA ALA A 12 -23.59 26.70 -27.78
C ALA A 12 -23.44 26.08 -26.39
N TYR A 13 -23.86 24.82 -26.24
CA TYR A 13 -23.62 24.01 -25.05
C TYR A 13 -22.62 22.91 -25.35
N SER A 14 -21.66 22.70 -24.44
CA SER A 14 -20.77 21.54 -24.47
C SER A 14 -21.23 20.56 -23.39
N LEU A 15 -21.50 19.31 -23.76
CA LEU A 15 -21.81 18.23 -22.84
C LEU A 15 -20.60 17.31 -22.72
N VAL A 16 -20.06 17.19 -21.52
CA VAL A 16 -18.99 16.24 -21.21
C VAL A 16 -19.56 15.14 -20.33
N ILE A 17 -19.54 13.90 -20.82
CA ILE A 17 -19.97 12.73 -20.06
C ILE A 17 -18.72 11.98 -19.59
N HIS A 18 -18.43 12.02 -18.30
CA HIS A 18 -17.35 11.23 -17.71
C HIS A 18 -17.84 9.82 -17.35
N PRO A 19 -17.02 8.78 -17.56
CA PRO A 19 -17.36 7.45 -17.08
C PRO A 19 -17.45 7.44 -15.54
N PRO A 20 -18.45 6.77 -14.96
CA PRO A 20 -18.60 6.72 -13.52
C PRO A 20 -17.51 5.87 -12.85
N ILE A 21 -17.24 6.20 -11.60
CA ILE A 21 -16.58 5.29 -10.65
C ILE A 21 -17.69 4.45 -10.01
N VAL A 22 -17.63 3.14 -10.16
CA VAL A 22 -18.61 2.24 -9.53
C VAL A 22 -18.00 1.65 -8.27
N ILE A 23 -18.67 1.83 -7.13
CA ILE A 23 -18.30 1.23 -5.85
C ILE A 23 -19.28 0.12 -5.53
N GLU A 24 -18.75 -1.07 -5.25
CA GLU A 24 -19.52 -2.26 -4.90
C GLU A 24 -19.08 -2.81 -3.55
N ASN A 25 -20.04 -2.99 -2.65
CA ASN A 25 -19.84 -3.56 -1.34
C ASN A 25 -20.10 -5.08 -1.37
N LEU A 26 -19.04 -5.91 -1.32
CA LEU A 26 -19.19 -7.37 -1.16
C LEU A 26 -18.95 -7.83 0.28
N LEU A 27 -18.91 -6.90 1.23
CA LEU A 27 -18.87 -7.22 2.65
C LEU A 27 -20.24 -7.77 3.08
N PRO A 28 -20.29 -8.67 4.09
CA PRO A 28 -21.54 -9.22 4.62
C PRO A 28 -22.37 -8.17 5.39
N GLU A 29 -21.79 -7.01 5.68
CA GLU A 29 -22.40 -5.95 6.45
C GLU A 29 -22.52 -4.64 5.66
N SER A 30 -23.38 -3.75 6.15
CA SER A 30 -23.47 -2.40 5.61
C SER A 30 -22.26 -1.59 6.05
N ALA A 31 -21.72 -0.80 5.13
CA ALA A 31 -20.52 0.00 5.36
C ALA A 31 -20.66 1.38 4.75
N ARG A 32 -20.01 2.36 5.38
CA ARG A 32 -19.89 3.72 4.86
C ARG A 32 -18.62 3.83 4.04
N TYR A 33 -18.78 4.29 2.81
CA TYR A 33 -17.70 4.52 1.86
C TYR A 33 -17.57 6.01 1.62
N GLU A 34 -16.33 6.51 1.66
CA GLU A 34 -16.04 7.92 1.41
C GLU A 34 -14.94 8.02 0.35
N LEU A 35 -15.16 8.89 -0.64
CA LEU A 35 -14.15 9.30 -1.58
C LEU A 35 -13.59 10.64 -1.14
N MET A 36 -12.28 10.67 -0.91
CA MET A 36 -11.55 11.85 -0.47
C MET A 36 -10.57 12.28 -1.55
N HIS A 37 -10.50 13.59 -1.81
CA HIS A 37 -9.49 14.15 -2.69
C HIS A 37 -8.12 14.09 -1.99
N ALA A 38 -7.17 13.31 -2.53
CA ALA A 38 -5.91 13.00 -1.86
C ALA A 38 -5.08 14.25 -1.51
N SER A 39 -5.02 15.24 -2.40
CA SER A 39 -4.24 16.48 -2.15
C SER A 39 -4.93 17.52 -1.28
N ARG A 40 -6.26 17.46 -1.13
CA ARG A 40 -7.05 18.47 -0.39
C ARG A 40 -7.57 17.94 0.94
N GLU A 41 -7.40 16.64 1.18
CA GLU A 41 -7.94 15.91 2.34
C GLU A 41 -9.43 16.17 2.59
N GLN A 42 -10.17 16.41 1.49
CA GLN A 42 -11.59 16.75 1.54
C GLN A 42 -12.42 15.58 1.02
N VAL A 43 -13.41 15.15 1.81
CA VAL A 43 -14.43 14.19 1.34
C VAL A 43 -15.30 14.86 0.29
N ILE A 44 -15.29 14.31 -0.91
CA ILE A 44 -16.02 14.83 -2.08
C ILE A 44 -17.27 14.00 -2.38
N TRP A 45 -17.34 12.77 -1.89
CA TRP A 45 -18.50 11.90 -1.98
C TRP A 45 -18.51 10.90 -0.82
N TRP A 46 -19.70 10.51 -0.36
CA TRP A 46 -19.86 9.40 0.56
C TRP A 46 -21.24 8.75 0.38
N SER A 47 -21.35 7.48 0.75
CA SER A 47 -22.62 6.77 0.86
C SER A 47 -22.50 5.59 1.81
N ASP A 48 -23.60 5.25 2.47
CA ASP A 48 -23.76 3.99 3.17
C ASP A 48 -24.28 2.95 2.17
N LEU A 49 -23.59 1.81 2.01
CA LEU A 49 -23.96 0.74 1.09
C LEU A 49 -24.24 -0.55 1.86
N LYS A 50 -25.33 -1.23 1.54
CA LYS A 50 -25.66 -2.56 2.04
C LYS A 50 -24.78 -3.64 1.41
N ALA A 51 -24.79 -4.83 2.00
CA ALA A 51 -24.14 -6.00 1.44
C ALA A 51 -24.68 -6.30 0.02
N GLY A 52 -23.78 -6.45 -0.94
CA GLY A 52 -24.08 -6.66 -2.36
C GLY A 52 -24.56 -5.42 -3.13
N GLU A 53 -24.62 -4.25 -2.48
CA GLU A 53 -25.07 -3.02 -3.14
C GLU A 53 -23.95 -2.38 -3.97
N SER A 54 -24.32 -1.81 -5.11
CA SER A 54 -23.42 -1.11 -6.02
C SER A 54 -23.98 0.26 -6.37
N VAL A 55 -23.13 1.29 -6.30
CA VAL A 55 -23.52 2.68 -6.60
C VAL A 55 -22.54 3.32 -7.58
N PRO A 56 -23.03 3.91 -8.69
CA PRO A 56 -22.21 4.71 -9.59
C PRO A 56 -22.03 6.13 -9.05
N VAL A 57 -20.80 6.62 -9.07
CA VAL A 57 -20.42 7.97 -8.66
C VAL A 57 -20.09 8.80 -9.89
N HIS A 58 -20.97 9.75 -10.21
CA HIS A 58 -20.85 10.65 -11.36
C HIS A 58 -20.33 12.04 -11.00
N THR A 59 -20.32 12.39 -9.71
CA THR A 59 -19.97 13.73 -9.24
C THR A 59 -18.47 13.93 -9.07
N VAL A 60 -17.69 12.86 -9.17
CA VAL A 60 -16.24 12.88 -8.92
C VAL A 60 -15.50 12.85 -10.26
N GLY A 61 -14.71 13.90 -10.50
CA GLY A 61 -13.85 13.99 -11.67
C GLY A 61 -12.68 13.00 -11.62
N LEU A 62 -12.34 12.43 -12.77
CA LEU A 62 -11.14 11.59 -12.98
C LEU A 62 -9.87 12.42 -13.19
N ASP A 63 -9.93 13.71 -12.92
CA ASP A 63 -8.80 14.63 -12.94
C ASP A 63 -8.10 14.71 -11.57
N ALA A 64 -8.83 14.43 -10.50
CA ALA A 64 -8.32 14.48 -9.12
C ALA A 64 -7.79 13.11 -8.63
N PRO A 65 -6.73 13.09 -7.81
CA PRO A 65 -6.33 11.89 -7.09
C PRO A 65 -7.35 11.55 -5.98
N LEU A 66 -7.76 10.29 -5.89
CA LEU A 66 -8.83 9.85 -5.00
C LEU A 66 -8.35 8.78 -4.02
N LEU A 67 -8.61 9.01 -2.74
CA LEU A 67 -8.51 8.05 -1.66
C LEU A 67 -9.90 7.50 -1.33
N LEU A 68 -9.97 6.20 -1.09
CA LEU A 68 -11.15 5.51 -0.56
C LEU A 68 -10.95 5.29 0.95
N LEU A 69 -11.94 5.73 1.73
CA LEU A 69 -12.05 5.47 3.16
C LEU A 69 -13.26 4.55 3.40
N ILE A 70 -13.11 3.62 4.33
CA ILE A 70 -14.11 2.62 4.65
C ILE A 70 -14.37 2.64 6.15
N ASN A 71 -15.65 2.66 6.52
CA ASN A 71 -16.09 2.55 7.90
C ASN A 71 -17.16 1.45 8.00
N VAL A 72 -16.82 0.36 8.70
CA VAL A 72 -17.69 -0.81 8.88
C VAL A 72 -17.95 -0.99 10.37
N GLY A 73 -19.18 -0.72 10.81
CA GLY A 73 -19.54 -0.78 12.22
C GLY A 73 -18.66 0.16 13.09
N TYR A 74 -17.81 -0.43 13.93
CA TYR A 74 -16.86 0.29 14.79
C TYR A 74 -15.46 0.39 14.19
N CYS A 75 -15.22 -0.24 13.05
CA CYS A 75 -13.94 -0.28 12.37
C CYS A 75 -13.82 0.87 11.37
N ARG A 76 -12.76 1.66 11.45
CA ARG A 76 -12.52 2.80 10.56
C ARG A 76 -11.17 2.70 9.88
N THR A 77 -11.09 3.15 8.63
CA THR A 77 -9.78 3.44 8.01
C THR A 77 -9.03 4.45 8.89
N PRO A 78 -7.80 4.13 9.34
CA PRO A 78 -7.03 5.06 10.15
C PRO A 78 -6.75 6.38 9.41
N VAL A 79 -6.58 7.47 10.17
CA VAL A 79 -6.32 8.79 9.60
C VAL A 79 -5.03 8.74 8.77
N GLY A 80 -5.13 9.16 7.52
CA GLY A 80 -4.01 9.12 6.57
C GLY A 80 -3.79 7.77 5.89
N GLU A 81 -4.50 6.70 6.27
CA GLU A 81 -4.39 5.34 5.69
C GLU A 81 -5.42 5.04 4.58
N GLY A 82 -5.94 6.08 3.91
CA GLY A 82 -6.87 5.91 2.80
C GLY A 82 -6.26 5.15 1.63
N ALA A 83 -7.08 4.33 0.96
CA ALA A 83 -6.64 3.54 -0.19
C ALA A 83 -6.63 4.39 -1.46
N LEU A 84 -5.48 4.59 -2.09
CA LEU A 84 -5.41 5.32 -3.35
C LEU A 84 -6.07 4.52 -4.48
N ILE A 85 -7.26 4.95 -4.90
CA ILE A 85 -8.06 4.27 -5.93
C ILE A 85 -7.99 4.96 -7.29
N HIS A 86 -7.45 6.18 -7.38
CA HIS A 86 -7.27 6.90 -8.63
C HIS A 86 -6.19 7.98 -8.50
N HIS A 87 -5.38 8.17 -9.54
CA HIS A 87 -4.25 9.11 -9.53
C HIS A 87 -4.62 10.52 -10.02
N GLY A 88 -5.76 10.68 -10.69
CA GLY A 88 -6.09 11.88 -11.44
C GLY A 88 -5.37 11.94 -12.80
N SER A 89 -5.66 12.99 -13.57
CA SER A 89 -5.07 13.27 -14.89
C SER A 89 -3.75 14.04 -14.80
N GLY A 90 -3.34 14.45 -13.59
CA GLY A 90 -2.10 15.19 -13.35
C GLY A 90 -0.85 14.33 -13.58
N LYS A 91 0.17 14.91 -14.25
CA LYS A 91 1.53 14.35 -14.37
C LYS A 91 1.98 13.84 -12.99
N LYS A 92 2.43 12.58 -12.91
CA LYS A 92 2.90 11.85 -11.70
C LYS A 92 3.13 12.79 -10.49
N ASN A 93 2.08 13.06 -9.72
CA ASN A 93 2.15 14.01 -8.62
C ASN A 93 3.07 13.43 -7.52
N LYS A 94 3.98 14.23 -6.97
CA LYS A 94 4.89 13.83 -5.88
C LYS A 94 4.14 13.26 -4.66
N TYR A 95 2.87 13.63 -4.47
CA TYR A 95 1.97 13.08 -3.45
C TYR A 95 1.75 11.56 -3.54
N THR A 96 1.84 10.97 -4.74
CA THR A 96 1.73 9.50 -4.93
C THR A 96 2.82 8.75 -4.18
N GLN A 97 4.00 9.35 -4.00
CA GLN A 97 5.09 8.73 -3.22
C GLN A 97 4.83 8.77 -1.71
N GLN A 98 4.00 9.68 -1.20
CA GLN A 98 3.81 9.83 0.24
C GLN A 98 2.81 8.80 0.79
N TYR A 99 1.76 8.47 0.03
CA TYR A 99 0.78 7.44 0.40
C TYR A 99 1.19 6.02 -0.01
N SER A 100 2.16 5.84 -0.92
CA SER A 100 2.80 4.53 -1.16
C SER A 100 3.91 4.20 -0.14
N ARG A 101 4.23 5.13 0.77
CA ARG A 101 5.21 4.99 1.85
C ARG A 101 4.58 4.55 3.17
N PHE A 102 3.53 3.73 3.15
CA PHE A 102 3.25 2.91 4.33
C PHE A 102 4.47 2.03 4.62
N PRO A 103 4.81 1.83 5.89
CA PRO A 103 6.04 1.16 6.25
C PRO A 103 5.98 -0.28 5.73
N LYS A 104 6.77 -0.57 4.69
CA LYS A 104 7.17 -1.94 4.28
C LYS A 104 7.81 -2.77 5.41
N VAL A 105 7.83 -2.24 6.64
CA VAL A 105 8.25 -2.90 7.87
C VAL A 105 7.34 -4.10 8.19
N ALA A 106 6.06 -4.09 7.78
CA ALA A 106 5.19 -5.26 7.94
C ALA A 106 5.55 -6.40 6.96
N VAL A 107 5.92 -6.08 5.71
CA VAL A 107 6.23 -7.10 4.69
C VAL A 107 7.54 -7.84 5.00
N LYS A 108 8.57 -7.14 5.51
CA LYS A 108 9.83 -7.81 5.91
C LYS A 108 9.68 -8.79 7.07
N ASN A 109 8.64 -8.63 7.89
CA ASN A 109 8.33 -9.56 8.97
C ASN A 109 7.35 -10.66 8.54
N ALA A 110 6.52 -10.43 7.53
CA ALA A 110 5.63 -11.45 6.98
C ALA A 110 6.43 -12.66 6.44
N ASP A 111 7.52 -12.44 5.71
CA ASP A 111 8.40 -13.53 5.23
C ASP A 111 9.09 -14.26 6.39
N LYS A 112 9.45 -13.56 7.47
CA LYS A 112 10.04 -14.18 8.67
C LYS A 112 9.01 -14.99 9.46
N VAL A 113 7.77 -14.50 9.56
CA VAL A 113 6.65 -15.18 10.22
C VAL A 113 6.21 -16.39 9.41
N LEU A 114 6.12 -16.29 8.07
CA LEU A 114 5.80 -17.40 7.18
C LEU A 114 6.88 -18.50 7.25
N ASN A 115 8.16 -18.11 7.24
CA ASN A 115 9.29 -19.04 7.45
C ASN A 115 9.36 -19.62 8.87
N ALA A 116 8.81 -18.95 9.87
CA ALA A 116 8.70 -19.49 11.23
C ALA A 116 7.52 -20.47 11.35
N MET A 117 6.39 -20.19 10.70
CA MET A 117 5.22 -21.06 10.67
C MET A 117 5.48 -22.38 9.94
N THR A 118 6.20 -22.35 8.81
CA THR A 118 6.64 -23.58 8.13
C THR A 118 7.56 -24.43 9.01
N LYS A 119 8.41 -23.81 9.85
CA LYS A 119 9.24 -24.52 10.85
C LYS A 119 8.44 -25.14 11.99
N ILE A 120 7.28 -24.56 12.34
CA ILE A 120 6.41 -25.07 13.41
C ILE A 120 5.63 -26.32 12.98
N GLY A 121 5.38 -26.49 11.67
CA GLY A 121 4.65 -27.65 11.12
C GLY A 121 5.41 -28.98 11.12
N HIS A 122 6.73 -28.98 11.33
CA HIS A 122 7.53 -30.22 11.38
C HIS A 122 7.34 -30.96 12.70
N SER A 123 7.16 -32.29 12.62
CA SER A 123 7.01 -33.15 13.80
C SER A 123 8.26 -33.10 14.68
N LYS A 124 8.12 -33.47 15.97
CA LYS A 124 9.28 -33.49 16.89
C LYS A 124 10.40 -34.38 16.36
N GLU A 125 10.10 -35.47 15.66
CA GLU A 125 11.11 -36.37 15.09
C GLU A 125 11.93 -35.70 13.99
N GLU A 126 11.29 -34.91 13.12
CA GLU A 126 11.94 -34.28 11.95
C GLU A 126 12.91 -33.14 12.36
N ARG A 127 12.61 -32.47 13.47
CA ARG A 127 13.51 -31.47 14.08
C ARG A 127 14.75 -32.09 14.71
N VAL A 128 14.62 -33.29 15.28
CA VAL A 128 15.76 -34.02 15.85
C VAL A 128 16.66 -34.54 14.73
N ALA A 129 16.10 -35.03 13.62
CA ALA A 129 16.87 -35.48 12.46
C ALA A 129 17.73 -34.35 11.85
N THR A 130 17.15 -33.16 11.67
CA THR A 130 17.88 -31.99 11.15
C THR A 130 18.96 -31.48 12.10
N LEU A 131 18.76 -31.56 13.42
CA LEU A 131 19.80 -31.25 14.42
C LEU A 131 20.97 -32.24 14.36
N ILE A 132 20.68 -33.53 14.19
CA ILE A 132 21.71 -34.57 14.04
C ILE A 132 22.54 -34.37 12.77
N GLU A 133 21.90 -34.03 11.63
CA GLU A 133 22.63 -33.73 10.39
C GLU A 133 23.53 -32.50 10.53
N ARG A 134 23.04 -31.44 11.18
CA ARG A 134 23.83 -30.23 11.39
C ARG A 134 25.02 -30.45 12.31
N ALA A 135 24.86 -31.30 13.34
CA ALA A 135 25.96 -31.72 14.21
C ALA A 135 27.01 -32.56 13.46
N LYS A 136 26.57 -33.45 12.56
CA LYS A 136 27.48 -34.22 11.68
C LYS A 136 28.24 -33.32 10.69
N ALA A 137 27.59 -32.28 10.17
CA ALA A 137 28.23 -31.32 9.26
C ALA A 137 29.28 -30.45 9.98
N GLY A 138 29.00 -30.01 11.22
CA GLY A 138 29.97 -29.25 12.03
C GLY A 138 31.23 -30.05 12.38
N TYR A 139 31.07 -31.35 12.66
CA TYR A 139 32.20 -32.23 13.01
C TYR A 139 33.20 -32.48 11.86
N ASN A 140 32.76 -32.29 10.60
CA ASN A 140 33.63 -32.44 9.43
C ASN A 140 34.41 -31.16 9.08
N ALA A 141 33.99 -29.99 9.57
CA ALA A 141 34.68 -28.72 9.30
C ALA A 141 35.91 -28.51 10.19
N GLU A 142 35.93 -29.07 11.41
CA GLU A 142 37.05 -28.90 12.36
C GLU A 142 38.25 -29.82 12.06
N ARG A 143 38.14 -30.80 11.16
CA ARG A 143 39.26 -31.70 10.84
C ARG A 143 40.20 -31.19 9.73
N ALA A 144 39.90 -30.05 9.13
CA ALA A 144 40.67 -29.50 8.01
C ALA A 144 41.76 -28.47 8.42
N ASN A 145 41.79 -28.01 9.67
CA ASN A 145 42.66 -26.88 10.08
C ASN A 145 43.69 -27.18 11.17
N ASP A 146 44.08 -28.45 11.35
CA ASP A 146 45.19 -28.81 12.24
C ASP A 146 46.50 -28.99 11.47
N ARG A 147 47.05 -27.88 10.96
CA ARG A 147 48.50 -27.77 10.66
C ARG A 147 49.05 -26.35 10.90
N ILE A 148 49.69 -26.24 12.07
CA ILE A 148 50.99 -25.58 12.35
C ILE A 148 51.09 -24.05 12.10
N ILE A 149 51.20 -23.25 13.17
CA ILE A 149 52.43 -22.62 13.72
C ILE A 149 52.00 -21.55 14.72
N MET A 150 52.38 -21.75 15.99
CA MET A 150 52.29 -20.74 17.05
C MET A 150 53.35 -19.65 16.84
N SER A 151 53.01 -18.40 17.14
CA SER A 151 53.94 -17.50 17.84
C SER A 151 53.18 -16.52 18.76
N PRO A 152 53.72 -16.17 19.95
CA PRO A 152 53.00 -15.43 20.98
C PRO A 152 53.51 -13.98 21.13
N SER A 153 52.62 -12.99 21.13
CA SER A 153 52.88 -11.67 21.75
C SER A 153 51.54 -10.97 22.03
N GLU A 154 51.16 -10.85 23.29
CA GLU A 154 51.15 -9.57 24.02
C GLU A 154 49.90 -8.69 23.79
N LYS A 155 48.89 -8.94 24.64
CA LYS A 155 48.41 -8.01 25.67
C LYS A 155 48.48 -6.50 25.31
N LYS A 156 47.32 -5.88 25.06
CA LYS A 156 46.98 -4.57 25.65
C LYS A 156 45.47 -4.33 25.68
N ARG A 157 45.02 -3.91 26.87
CA ARG A 157 43.74 -3.26 27.17
C ARG A 157 43.84 -1.80 26.72
N ASP A 158 42.75 -1.24 26.22
CA ASP A 158 42.33 0.18 26.28
C ASP A 158 40.84 0.13 25.81
N LEU A 159 39.79 0.35 26.60
CA LEU A 159 39.30 1.53 27.33
C LEU A 159 39.09 2.78 26.45
N ASP A 160 37.79 3.11 26.34
CA ASP A 160 37.13 4.36 25.95
C ASP A 160 37.24 4.88 24.50
N SER A 161 36.08 4.98 23.85
CA SER A 161 35.80 6.02 22.84
C SER A 161 34.29 6.22 22.72
N GLU A 162 33.87 7.43 23.08
CA GLU A 162 32.53 7.97 22.97
C GLU A 162 32.07 7.99 21.50
N LYS A 163 30.82 7.58 21.25
CA LYS A 163 30.20 7.65 19.93
C LYS A 163 29.58 9.03 19.76
N GLU A 164 30.27 9.90 19.03
CA GLU A 164 29.63 11.02 18.35
C GLU A 164 28.75 10.49 17.21
N VAL A 165 27.49 10.91 17.19
CA VAL A 165 26.53 10.61 16.13
C VAL A 165 26.74 11.65 15.04
N GLU A 166 27.62 11.35 14.08
CA GLU A 166 27.71 12.12 12.84
C GLU A 166 26.45 11.88 12.00
N PHE A 167 25.70 12.97 11.81
CA PHE A 167 24.53 13.03 10.96
C PHE A 167 25.01 13.11 9.50
N ASN A 168 25.09 11.96 8.82
CA ASN A 168 25.40 11.91 7.40
C ASN A 168 24.31 12.63 6.60
N SER A 169 24.58 13.86 6.18
CA SER A 169 23.87 14.55 5.11
C SER A 169 24.16 13.82 3.80
N PHE A 170 23.24 12.93 3.39
CA PHE A 170 23.27 12.32 2.08
C PHE A 170 23.02 13.38 1.01
N GLU A 171 24.07 13.74 0.29
CA GLU A 171 23.99 14.46 -0.98
C GLU A 171 23.21 13.60 -1.98
N ASN A 172 22.09 14.13 -2.48
CA ASN A 172 21.32 13.50 -3.54
C ASN A 172 22.10 13.70 -4.84
N HIS A 173 22.63 12.60 -5.37
CA HIS A 173 23.19 12.55 -6.71
C HIS A 173 22.01 12.43 -7.69
N ASP A 174 21.64 13.55 -8.31
CA ASP A 174 20.64 13.61 -9.38
C ASP A 174 21.22 12.94 -10.63
N HIS A 175 21.06 11.62 -10.73
CA HIS A 175 21.31 10.87 -11.95
C HIS A 175 20.05 10.96 -12.83
N GLU A 176 20.07 11.87 -13.79
CA GLU A 176 19.17 11.91 -14.93
C GLU A 176 19.54 10.77 -15.89
N ASP A 177 18.96 9.59 -15.69
CA ASP A 177 18.94 8.53 -16.70
C ASP A 177 17.58 8.55 -17.43
N ASP A 178 17.62 9.24 -18.58
CA ASP A 178 16.66 9.16 -19.67
C ASP A 178 16.66 7.75 -20.31
N ASN A 179 15.50 7.35 -20.84
CA ASN A 179 15.22 6.21 -21.73
C ASN A 179 14.91 4.83 -21.11
N ASN A 180 13.71 4.70 -20.52
CA ASN A 180 12.99 3.42 -20.56
C ASN A 180 11.47 3.61 -20.71
N ASP A 181 11.07 4.20 -21.82
CA ASP A 181 9.68 4.34 -22.25
C ASP A 181 9.15 3.01 -22.83
N ASN A 182 8.56 2.15 -22.00
CA ASN A 182 7.37 1.35 -22.37
C ASN A 182 6.85 0.39 -21.31
N ILE A 183 7.49 0.28 -20.15
CA ILE A 183 6.81 -0.28 -18.98
C ILE A 183 6.24 0.93 -18.25
N ALA A 184 5.14 1.47 -18.76
CA ALA A 184 4.26 2.29 -17.96
C ALA A 184 3.80 1.40 -16.81
N ILE A 185 4.59 1.39 -15.73
CA ILE A 185 4.20 0.89 -14.43
C ILE A 185 2.96 1.69 -14.12
N GLN A 186 1.80 1.10 -14.45
CA GLN A 186 0.51 1.48 -13.92
C GLN A 186 0.75 1.54 -12.44
N THR A 187 0.91 2.76 -11.95
CA THR A 187 1.37 3.02 -10.60
C THR A 187 0.32 2.35 -9.72
N GLU A 188 0.77 1.34 -8.99
CA GLU A 188 -0.08 0.29 -8.46
C GLU A 188 -1.20 0.93 -7.62
N VAL A 189 -2.42 0.83 -8.13
CA VAL A 189 -3.62 1.27 -7.42
C VAL A 189 -3.79 0.34 -6.20
N ALA A 190 -4.24 0.88 -5.08
CA ALA A 190 -4.31 0.11 -3.82
C ALA A 190 -5.11 -1.20 -4.02
N ARG A 191 -4.47 -2.33 -3.70
CA ARG A 191 -5.06 -3.68 -3.74
C ARG A 191 -5.64 -4.12 -2.40
N GLU A 192 -5.26 -3.41 -1.35
CA GLU A 192 -5.69 -3.68 0.00
C GLU A 192 -5.73 -2.37 0.80
N THR A 193 -6.54 -2.39 1.84
CA THR A 193 -6.55 -1.37 2.89
C THR A 193 -6.77 -2.03 4.24
N SER A 194 -6.60 -1.28 5.31
CA SER A 194 -6.89 -1.78 6.65
C SER A 194 -7.88 -0.87 7.35
N VAL A 195 -8.80 -1.49 8.09
CA VAL A 195 -9.67 -0.80 9.04
C VAL A 195 -9.28 -1.24 10.44
N THR A 196 -9.36 -0.32 11.40
CA THR A 196 -9.02 -0.57 12.80
C THR A 196 -10.24 -0.36 13.68
N ASP A 197 -10.50 -1.29 14.59
CA ASP A 197 -11.59 -1.19 15.57
C ASP A 197 -11.23 -0.25 16.75
N SER A 198 -12.15 -0.11 17.71
CA SER A 198 -11.94 0.71 18.90
C SER A 198 -10.89 0.18 19.89
N VAL A 199 -10.48 -1.09 19.75
CA VAL A 199 -9.51 -1.79 20.62
C VAL A 199 -8.13 -1.88 19.96
N GLY A 200 -8.00 -1.42 18.70
CA GLY A 200 -6.76 -1.45 17.93
C GLY A 200 -6.56 -2.71 17.09
N GLN A 201 -7.56 -3.59 16.98
CA GLN A 201 -7.51 -4.74 16.07
C GLN A 201 -7.62 -4.26 14.63
N ARG A 202 -6.76 -4.80 13.75
CA ARG A 202 -6.72 -4.44 12.32
C ARG A 202 -7.33 -5.56 11.48
N LEU A 203 -8.24 -5.18 10.60
CA LEU A 203 -8.80 -6.04 9.57
C LEU A 203 -8.27 -5.59 8.21
N THR A 204 -7.72 -6.52 7.43
CA THR A 204 -7.31 -6.27 6.05
C THR A 204 -8.48 -6.48 5.11
N ILE A 205 -8.77 -5.47 4.30
CA ILE A 205 -9.81 -5.47 3.27
C ILE A 205 -9.12 -5.50 1.90
N CYS A 206 -9.56 -6.40 1.03
CA CYS A 206 -9.11 -6.49 -0.35
C CYS A 206 -9.88 -5.49 -1.23
N ILE A 207 -9.16 -4.85 -2.14
CA ILE A 207 -9.68 -3.90 -3.12
C ILE A 207 -9.28 -4.41 -4.50
N ASP A 208 -10.27 -4.74 -5.32
CA ASP A 208 -10.09 -5.00 -6.74
C ASP A 208 -10.51 -3.74 -7.51
N ASN A 209 -9.55 -3.08 -8.16
CA ASN A 209 -9.77 -1.85 -8.91
C ASN A 209 -9.50 -2.10 -10.39
N LYS A 210 -10.57 -2.42 -11.13
CA LYS A 210 -10.51 -2.69 -12.56
C LYS A 210 -10.74 -1.41 -13.35
N GLN A 211 -9.73 -1.02 -14.12
CA GLN A 211 -9.85 0.07 -15.07
C GLN A 211 -10.50 -0.44 -16.37
N GLY A 212 -11.67 0.10 -16.70
CA GLY A 212 -12.37 -0.14 -17.96
C GLY A 212 -11.96 0.84 -19.07
N GLY A 213 -12.65 0.74 -20.20
CA GLY A 213 -12.49 1.69 -21.31
C GLY A 213 -12.92 3.12 -20.93
N GLY A 214 -12.34 4.12 -21.61
CA GLY A 214 -12.72 5.53 -21.44
C GLY A 214 -12.36 6.18 -20.11
N GLY A 215 -11.71 5.46 -19.18
CA GLY A 215 -11.41 5.95 -17.82
C GLY A 215 -12.36 5.41 -16.74
N GLN A 216 -13.33 4.56 -17.11
CA GLN A 216 -14.20 3.88 -16.15
C GLN A 216 -13.37 3.10 -15.12
N ARG A 217 -13.85 3.07 -13.88
CA ARG A 217 -13.28 2.23 -12.82
C ARG A 217 -14.39 1.47 -12.09
N HIS A 218 -14.17 0.18 -11.91
CA HIS A 218 -15.01 -0.67 -11.08
C HIS A 218 -14.17 -1.08 -9.86
N ILE A 219 -14.62 -0.64 -8.69
CA ILE A 219 -13.96 -0.87 -7.42
C ILE A 219 -14.82 -1.85 -6.64
N THR A 220 -14.29 -3.06 -6.45
CA THR A 220 -14.93 -4.12 -5.69
C THR A 220 -14.18 -4.31 -4.38
N ILE A 221 -14.91 -4.35 -3.27
CA ILE A 221 -14.35 -4.37 -1.93
C ILE A 221 -14.78 -5.67 -1.25
N SER A 222 -13.82 -6.47 -0.80
CA SER A 222 -14.07 -7.79 -0.21
C SER A 222 -13.16 -8.05 1.00
N CYS A 223 -13.53 -9.04 1.82
CA CYS A 223 -12.73 -9.49 2.96
C CYS A 223 -12.61 -11.02 2.89
N PRO A 224 -11.40 -11.62 2.90
CA PRO A 224 -11.23 -13.07 2.77
C PRO A 224 -11.54 -13.84 4.05
N TYR A 225 -11.66 -13.14 5.19
CA TYR A 225 -11.89 -13.74 6.50
C TYR A 225 -13.36 -13.77 6.90
N TRP A 226 -14.24 -13.38 5.99
CA TRP A 226 -15.70 -13.39 6.15
C TRP A 226 -16.35 -14.43 5.24
#